data_AF-A0A948Z196-F1
#
_entry.id   AF-A0A948Z196-F1
#
_cell.length_a   1.000
_cell.length_b   1.000
_cell.length_c   1.000
_cell.angle_alpha   90.00
_cell.angle_beta   90.00
_cell.angle_gamma   90.00
#
_symmetry.space_group_name_H-M   'P 1'
#
loop_
_entity.id
_entity.type
_entity.pdbx_description
1 polymer ?
#
loop_
_entity_poly.entity_id
_entity_poly.type
_entity_poly.pdbx_seq_one_letter_code
_entity_poly.pdbx_strand_id
1 'polypeptide(L)'
;MKKIILACFLTFSVATTAMAGWTETFVSTYQEKGIELAVKGALTEGQTPALIIDEGLKIKELNPRQLLMALYCAGADGKDINKAAEDAGISDVLLVDAYEKSVAECGDQMSDSQAYTPAGTNAPTFAGLPALTRTQNRAGYASPSTFH
;
A
#
# COMPACT_ATOMS: atom_id res chain seq x y z
N MET A 1 36.08 -49.74 7.64
CA MET A 1 35.41 -48.87 8.63
C MET A 1 35.70 -47.41 8.29
N LYS A 2 34.65 -46.58 8.30
CA LYS A 2 34.56 -45.10 8.22
C LYS A 2 35.20 -44.35 7.04
N LYS A 3 34.31 -43.98 6.11
CA LYS A 3 34.46 -43.02 5.01
C LYS A 3 34.70 -41.63 5.61
N ILE A 4 35.75 -40.93 5.15
CA ILE A 4 36.01 -39.54 5.52
C ILE A 4 35.07 -38.67 4.68
N ILE A 5 34.05 -38.14 5.35
CA ILE A 5 33.17 -37.09 4.86
C ILE A 5 33.96 -35.78 5.00
N LEU A 6 34.37 -35.17 3.90
CA LEU A 6 34.91 -33.82 3.91
C LEU A 6 34.08 -32.96 2.94
N ALA A 7 33.21 -32.18 3.57
CA ALA A 7 32.37 -31.10 3.06
C ALA A 7 32.87 -30.40 1.77
N CYS A 8 32.16 -30.60 0.66
CA CYS A 8 32.12 -29.64 -0.43
C CYS A 8 31.16 -28.49 -0.04
N PHE A 9 31.69 -27.55 0.74
CA PHE A 9 31.13 -26.21 0.93
C PHE A 9 31.42 -25.41 -0.35
N LEU A 10 30.73 -25.71 -1.45
CA LEU A 10 30.88 -25.01 -2.72
C LEU A 10 29.86 -23.86 -2.79
N THR A 11 30.27 -22.77 -2.15
CA THR A 11 29.96 -21.37 -2.44
C THR A 11 28.85 -21.13 -3.47
N PHE A 12 27.62 -20.95 -3.00
CA PHE A 12 26.58 -20.25 -3.74
C PHE A 12 26.92 -18.75 -3.67
N SER A 13 27.86 -18.31 -4.51
CA SER A 13 28.20 -16.89 -4.63
C SER A 13 26.99 -16.13 -5.14
N VAL A 14 26.52 -15.25 -4.28
CA VAL A 14 25.54 -14.19 -4.51
C VAL A 14 26.03 -13.30 -5.65
N ALA A 15 25.25 -13.21 -6.72
CA ALA A 15 25.36 -12.15 -7.71
C ALA A 15 23.96 -11.57 -7.99
N THR A 16 23.35 -10.96 -6.98
CA THR A 16 22.20 -10.08 -7.16
C THR A 16 22.70 -8.66 -7.46
N THR A 17 22.98 -8.38 -8.73
CA THR A 17 23.22 -7.00 -9.22
C THR A 17 22.23 -6.64 -10.34
N ALA A 18 20.96 -7.00 -10.18
CA ALA A 18 19.88 -6.54 -11.06
C ALA A 18 19.00 -5.44 -10.43
N MET A 19 19.33 -4.97 -9.22
CA MET A 19 18.48 -4.04 -8.46
C MET A 19 18.64 -2.55 -8.83
N ALA A 20 19.52 -2.19 -9.76
CA ALA A 20 19.79 -0.78 -10.09
C ALA A 20 19.06 -0.26 -11.35
N GLY A 21 18.60 -1.12 -12.26
CA GLY A 21 18.03 -0.66 -13.54
C GLY A 21 16.61 -0.10 -13.42
N TRP A 22 15.81 -0.66 -12.52
CA TRP A 22 14.41 -0.27 -12.37
C TRP A 22 14.27 1.09 -11.66
N THR A 23 15.18 1.44 -10.74
CA THR A 23 15.13 2.72 -10.01
C THR A 23 15.41 3.91 -10.93
N GLU A 24 16.39 3.80 -11.82
CA GLU A 24 16.65 4.81 -12.87
C GLU A 24 15.44 4.97 -13.80
N THR A 25 14.83 3.85 -14.20
CA THR A 25 13.60 3.83 -15.00
C THR A 25 12.42 4.45 -14.25
N PHE A 26 12.31 4.18 -12.96
CA PHE A 26 11.28 4.74 -12.08
C PHE A 26 11.42 6.26 -11.96
N VAL A 27 12.62 6.76 -11.66
CA VAL A 27 12.89 8.20 -11.51
C VAL A 27 12.68 8.94 -12.83
N SER A 28 13.20 8.41 -13.94
CA SER A 28 13.02 9.01 -15.27
C SER A 28 11.54 9.03 -15.69
N THR A 29 10.83 7.91 -15.51
CA THR A 29 9.39 7.85 -15.80
C THR A 29 8.59 8.80 -14.91
N TYR A 30 8.96 8.95 -13.63
CA TYR A 30 8.32 9.90 -12.72
C TYR A 30 8.49 11.34 -13.22
N GLN A 31 9.70 11.73 -13.61
CA GLN A 31 9.99 13.08 -14.10
C GLN A 31 9.31 13.39 -15.44
N GLU A 32 9.23 12.41 -16.35
CA GLU A 32 8.68 12.61 -17.69
C GLU A 32 7.16 12.45 -17.77
N LYS A 33 6.61 11.48 -17.01
CA LYS A 33 5.25 10.97 -17.20
C LYS A 33 4.42 10.97 -15.92
N GLY A 34 5.01 11.31 -14.78
CA GLY A 34 4.34 11.35 -13.48
C GLY A 34 4.37 10.02 -12.73
N ILE A 35 3.94 10.09 -11.47
CA ILE A 35 4.12 9.01 -10.49
C ILE A 35 3.26 7.77 -10.78
N GLU A 36 2.06 7.94 -11.34
CA GLU A 36 1.15 6.84 -11.65
C GLU A 36 1.78 5.84 -12.64
N LEU A 37 2.39 6.36 -13.71
CA LEU A 37 3.05 5.54 -14.72
C LEU A 37 4.36 4.94 -14.20
N ALA A 38 5.09 5.66 -13.34
CA ALA A 38 6.30 5.13 -12.70
C ALA A 38 5.97 3.95 -11.78
N VAL A 39 4.95 4.08 -10.92
CA VAL A 39 4.50 3.02 -10.01
C VAL A 39 3.95 1.82 -10.79
N LYS A 40 3.11 2.06 -11.80
CA LYS A 40 2.60 0.98 -12.66
C LYS A 40 3.72 0.22 -13.36
N GLY A 41 4.74 0.95 -13.86
CA GLY A 41 5.93 0.36 -14.47
C GLY A 41 6.68 -0.52 -13.47
N ALA A 42 6.99 0.00 -12.29
CA ALA A 42 7.71 -0.74 -11.25
C ALA A 42 6.95 -2.00 -10.81
N LEU A 43 5.63 -1.93 -10.62
CA LEU A 43 4.81 -3.11 -10.29
C LEU A 43 4.81 -4.14 -11.43
N THR A 44 4.79 -3.69 -12.69
CA THR A 44 4.87 -4.56 -13.88
C THR A 44 6.24 -5.25 -13.98
N GLU A 45 7.30 -4.57 -13.55
CA GLU A 45 8.66 -5.13 -13.43
C GLU A 45 8.83 -6.05 -12.21
N GLY A 46 7.77 -6.27 -11.44
CA GLY A 46 7.75 -7.19 -10.29
C GLY A 46 8.28 -6.58 -9.00
N GLN A 47 8.42 -5.24 -8.92
CA GLN A 47 8.83 -4.58 -7.69
C GLN A 47 7.68 -4.58 -6.67
N THR A 48 8.03 -4.72 -5.39
CA THR A 48 7.04 -4.76 -4.30
C THR A 48 6.69 -3.34 -3.83
N PRO A 49 5.50 -3.14 -3.24
CA PRO A 49 5.14 -1.85 -2.63
C PRO A 49 6.17 -1.34 -1.62
N ALA A 50 6.76 -2.24 -0.83
CA ALA A 50 7.82 -1.90 0.12
C ALA A 50 9.05 -1.28 -0.55
N LEU A 51 9.53 -1.88 -1.63
CA LEU A 51 10.70 -1.38 -2.35
C LEU A 51 10.40 -0.07 -3.08
N ILE A 52 9.21 0.04 -3.68
CA ILE A 52 8.75 1.26 -4.36
C ILE A 52 8.62 2.42 -3.37
N ILE A 53 8.12 2.17 -2.15
CA ILE A 53 8.03 3.18 -1.10
C ILE A 53 9.42 3.58 -0.61
N ASP A 54 10.29 2.64 -0.29
CA ASP A 54 11.66 2.93 0.17
C ASP A 54 12.44 3.78 -0.83
N GLU A 55 12.44 3.40 -2.12
CA GLU A 55 13.14 4.15 -3.16
C GLU A 55 12.44 5.47 -3.50
N GLY A 56 11.10 5.50 -3.51
CA GLY A 56 10.33 6.71 -3.78
C GLY A 56 10.58 7.80 -2.74
N LEU A 57 10.68 7.45 -1.46
CA LEU A 57 10.94 8.41 -0.38
C LEU A 57 12.34 9.05 -0.45
N LYS A 58 13.29 8.46 -1.18
CA LYS A 58 14.61 9.04 -1.44
C LYS A 58 14.56 10.16 -2.48
N ILE A 59 13.46 10.28 -3.23
CA ILE A 59 13.26 11.32 -4.25
C ILE A 59 12.74 12.59 -3.58
N LYS A 60 13.57 13.63 -3.52
CA LYS A 60 13.30 14.88 -2.79
C LYS A 60 11.99 15.59 -3.16
N GLU A 61 11.57 15.50 -4.42
CA GLU A 61 10.37 16.17 -4.94
C GLU A 61 9.12 15.28 -4.91
N LEU A 62 9.27 13.99 -4.56
CA LEU A 62 8.16 13.06 -4.54
C LEU A 62 7.34 13.24 -3.26
N ASN A 63 6.04 13.48 -3.43
CA ASN A 63 5.12 13.57 -2.32
C ASN A 63 4.70 12.15 -1.85
N PRO A 64 4.95 11.77 -0.58
CA PRO A 64 4.59 10.44 -0.06
C PRO A 64 3.11 10.08 -0.23
N ARG A 65 2.21 11.06 -0.09
CA ARG A 65 0.78 10.86 -0.29
C ARG A 65 0.45 10.48 -1.74
N GLN A 66 1.08 11.15 -2.71
CA GLN A 66 0.87 10.84 -4.14
C GLN A 66 1.44 9.48 -4.52
N LEU A 67 2.56 9.09 -3.91
CA LEU A 67 3.14 7.75 -4.09
C LEU A 67 2.19 6.65 -3.59
N LEU A 68 1.64 6.80 -2.38
CA LEU A 68 0.67 5.86 -1.82
C LEU A 68 -0.62 5.78 -2.65
N MET A 69 -1.14 6.93 -3.08
CA MET A 69 -2.31 7.00 -3.95
C MET A 69 -2.07 6.24 -5.26
N ALA A 70 -0.92 6.44 -5.89
CA ALA A 70 -0.55 5.75 -7.13
C ALA A 70 -0.43 4.23 -6.95
N LEU A 71 0.06 3.75 -5.80
CA LEU A 71 0.09 2.31 -5.48
C LEU A 71 -1.30 1.71 -5.38
N TYR A 72 -2.23 2.37 -4.68
CA TYR A 72 -3.61 1.92 -4.60
C TYR A 72 -4.30 1.93 -5.97
N CYS A 73 -4.11 2.99 -6.75
CA CYS A 73 -4.66 3.11 -8.11
C CYS A 73 -4.09 2.07 -9.08
N ALA A 74 -2.83 1.67 -8.89
CA ALA A 74 -2.21 0.62 -9.68
C ALA A 74 -2.64 -0.80 -9.25
N GLY A 75 -3.50 -0.91 -8.23
CA GLY A 75 -4.05 -2.18 -7.77
C GLY A 75 -3.09 -2.99 -6.90
N ALA A 76 -2.08 -2.37 -6.29
CA ALA A 76 -1.25 -3.06 -5.30
C ALA A 76 -2.07 -3.46 -4.07
N ASP A 77 -1.67 -4.57 -3.42
CA ASP A 77 -2.37 -5.10 -2.25
C ASP A 77 -2.34 -4.11 -1.10
N GLY A 78 -3.50 -3.84 -0.52
CA GLY A 78 -3.66 -2.86 0.54
C GLY A 78 -2.88 -3.17 1.81
N LYS A 79 -2.75 -4.45 2.18
CA LYS A 79 -2.01 -4.85 3.37
C LYS A 79 -0.52 -4.66 3.17
N ASP A 80 -0.02 -4.95 1.96
CA ASP A 80 1.37 -4.72 1.61
C ASP A 80 1.71 -3.22 1.60
N ILE A 81 0.80 -2.38 1.09
CA ILE A 81 0.94 -0.91 1.14
C ILE A 81 0.95 -0.41 2.59
N ASN A 82 0.00 -0.85 3.42
CA ASN A 82 -0.10 -0.42 4.82
C ASN A 82 1.16 -0.78 5.61
N LYS A 83 1.63 -2.02 5.46
CA LYS A 83 2.84 -2.51 6.12
C LYS A 83 4.07 -1.73 5.66
N ALA A 84 4.22 -1.52 4.35
CA ALA A 84 5.33 -0.76 3.80
C ALA A 84 5.32 0.70 4.27
N ALA A 85 4.14 1.33 4.37
CA ALA A 85 3.99 2.69 4.87
C ALA A 85 4.38 2.79 6.35
N GLU A 86 3.95 1.83 7.17
CA GLU A 86 4.33 1.73 8.59
C GLU A 86 5.85 1.55 8.76
N ASP A 87 6.44 0.59 8.04
CA ASP A 87 7.89 0.31 8.07
C ASP A 87 8.72 1.53 7.64
N ALA A 88 8.18 2.36 6.73
CA ALA A 88 8.81 3.59 6.26
C ALA A 88 8.53 4.82 7.15
N GLY A 89 7.75 4.69 8.22
CA GLY A 89 7.41 5.79 9.13
C GLY A 89 6.44 6.82 8.55
N ILE A 90 5.66 6.45 7.53
CA ILE A 90 4.58 7.29 6.99
C ILE A 90 3.40 7.26 7.98
N SER A 91 2.94 8.43 8.41
CA SER A 91 1.83 8.53 9.36
C SER A 91 0.53 7.94 8.80
N ASP A 92 -0.27 7.30 9.66
CA ASP A 92 -1.61 6.79 9.35
C ASP A 92 -2.51 7.82 8.67
N VAL A 93 -2.42 9.10 9.07
CA VAL A 93 -3.23 10.19 8.47
C VAL A 93 -2.95 10.34 6.97
N LEU A 94 -1.69 10.19 6.55
CA LEU A 94 -1.32 10.26 5.13
C LEU A 94 -1.77 9.00 4.37
N LEU A 95 -1.71 7.85 5.03
CA LEU A 95 -2.14 6.58 4.47
C LEU A 95 -3.66 6.55 4.23
N VAL A 96 -4.44 7.00 5.22
CA VAL A 96 -5.90 7.15 5.12
C VAL A 96 -6.28 8.13 4.02
N ASP A 97 -5.68 9.32 4.01
CA ASP A 97 -6.01 10.33 2.99
C ASP A 97 -5.66 9.86 1.57
N ALA A 98 -4.51 9.19 1.40
CA ALA A 98 -4.14 8.59 0.11
C ALA A 98 -5.13 7.50 -0.32
N TYR A 99 -5.56 6.65 0.60
CA TYR A 99 -6.57 5.62 0.34
C TYR A 99 -7.91 6.25 -0.08
N GLU A 100 -8.45 7.19 0.72
CA GLU A 100 -9.72 7.86 0.41
C GLU A 100 -9.70 8.55 -0.96
N LYS A 101 -8.60 9.22 -1.31
CA LYS A 101 -8.43 9.84 -2.63
C LYS A 101 -8.36 8.82 -3.74
N SER A 102 -7.60 7.74 -3.55
CA SER A 102 -7.52 6.68 -4.56
C SER A 102 -8.86 5.95 -4.76
N VAL A 103 -9.71 5.82 -3.74
CA VAL A 103 -11.09 5.33 -3.90
C VAL A 103 -11.89 6.29 -4.78
N ALA A 104 -11.79 7.60 -4.53
CA ALA A 104 -12.53 8.61 -5.26
C ALA A 104 -12.08 8.76 -6.72
N GLU A 105 -10.78 8.65 -6.99
CA GLU A 105 -10.20 8.92 -8.31
C GLU A 105 -10.04 7.65 -9.16
N CYS A 106 -9.76 6.50 -8.54
CA CYS A 106 -9.40 5.27 -9.24
C CYS A 106 -10.39 4.11 -9.06
N GLY A 107 -11.32 4.21 -8.10
CA GLY A 107 -12.54 3.39 -7.94
C GLY A 107 -12.40 1.90 -8.25
N ASP A 108 -12.57 1.53 -9.52
CA ASP A 108 -12.59 0.16 -10.03
C ASP A 108 -11.20 -0.49 -10.19
N GLN A 109 -10.12 0.29 -10.12
CA GLN A 109 -8.74 -0.21 -10.30
C GLN A 109 -8.10 -0.72 -9.00
N MET A 110 -8.77 -0.52 -7.87
CA MET A 110 -8.31 -1.02 -6.57
C MET A 110 -8.52 -2.53 -6.46
N SER A 111 -7.45 -3.27 -6.18
CA SER A 111 -7.53 -4.73 -5.99
C SER A 111 -8.24 -5.13 -4.70
N ASP A 112 -8.35 -4.24 -3.71
CA ASP A 112 -8.98 -4.56 -2.43
C ASP A 112 -9.80 -3.37 -1.89
N SER A 113 -11.12 -3.49 -1.94
CA SER A 113 -12.08 -2.51 -1.39
C SER A 113 -12.10 -2.47 0.15
N GLN A 114 -11.30 -3.33 0.82
CA GLN A 114 -11.10 -3.35 2.28
C GLN A 114 -9.62 -3.13 2.66
N ALA A 115 -8.81 -2.62 1.74
CA ALA A 115 -7.37 -2.43 1.87
C ALA A 115 -6.91 -1.75 3.17
N TYR A 116 -7.72 -0.85 3.73
CA TYR A 116 -7.42 -0.17 4.98
C TYR A 116 -8.49 -0.48 6.05
N THR A 117 -8.07 -1.15 7.12
CA THR A 117 -8.81 -1.20 8.38
C THR A 117 -7.92 -0.52 9.43
N PRO A 118 -8.27 0.68 9.94
CA PRO A 118 -7.44 1.34 10.92
C PRO A 118 -7.24 0.43 12.14
N ALA A 119 -5.99 0.14 12.48
CA ALA A 119 -5.63 -0.55 13.71
C ALA A 119 -5.79 0.41 14.89
N GLY A 120 -7.03 0.70 15.28
CA GLY A 120 -7.27 1.76 16.26
C GLY A 120 -8.72 2.02 16.60
N THR A 121 -9.49 0.99 16.98
CA THR A 121 -10.78 1.18 17.68
C THR A 121 -10.58 1.64 19.14
N ASN A 122 -9.50 2.38 19.42
CA ASN A 122 -9.30 3.17 20.63
C ASN A 122 -9.21 4.67 20.29
N ALA A 123 -9.97 5.11 19.29
CA ALA A 123 -10.31 6.52 19.19
C ALA A 123 -10.96 6.94 20.52
N PRO A 124 -10.56 8.05 21.16
CA PRO A 124 -11.28 8.56 22.31
C PRO A 124 -12.73 8.78 21.87
N THR A 125 -13.62 7.93 22.40
CA THR A 125 -15.05 8.00 22.15
C THR A 125 -15.50 9.38 22.62
N PHE A 126 -15.95 10.23 21.71
CA PHE A 126 -16.68 11.44 22.09
C PHE A 126 -17.94 10.93 22.78
N ALA A 127 -17.95 11.00 24.11
CA ALA A 127 -19.01 10.49 24.95
C ALA A 127 -20.34 11.13 24.53
N GLY A 128 -21.23 10.35 23.89
CA GLY A 128 -22.58 10.84 23.61
C GLY A 128 -23.39 10.18 22.50
N LEU A 129 -22.85 9.26 21.69
CA LEU A 129 -23.66 8.58 20.66
C LEU A 129 -23.70 7.06 20.94
N PRO A 130 -24.89 6.43 20.99
CA PRO A 130 -24.99 5.01 21.26
C PRO A 130 -24.32 4.24 20.13
N ALA A 131 -23.38 3.36 20.52
CA ALA A 131 -22.66 2.48 19.62
C ALA A 131 -23.64 1.66 18.77
N LEU A 132 -23.58 1.82 17.45
CA LEU A 132 -24.22 0.88 16.53
C LEU A 132 -23.46 -0.44 16.61
N THR A 133 -23.95 -1.34 17.47
CA THR A 133 -23.63 -2.76 17.40
C THR A 133 -23.94 -3.26 15.99
N ARG A 134 -22.88 -3.64 15.27
CA ARG A 134 -22.93 -4.37 14.00
C ARG A 134 -23.55 -5.75 14.28
N THR A 135 -24.87 -5.81 14.31
CA THR A 135 -25.63 -7.06 14.31
C THR A 135 -26.07 -7.33 12.88
N GLN A 136 -25.49 -8.35 12.26
CA GLN A 136 -26.01 -8.95 11.05
C GLN A 136 -27.47 -9.35 11.27
N ASN A 137 -28.42 -8.60 10.71
CA ASN A 137 -29.71 -9.11 10.24
C ASN A 137 -30.39 -8.03 9.39
N ARG A 138 -30.42 -8.27 8.08
CA ARG A 138 -31.16 -7.49 7.10
C ARG A 138 -32.65 -7.69 7.36
N ALA A 139 -33.25 -6.79 8.13
CA ALA A 139 -34.70 -6.67 8.28
C ALA A 139 -35.11 -5.20 8.11
N GLY A 140 -36.04 -4.97 7.17
CA GLY A 140 -36.96 -3.83 7.18
C GLY A 140 -36.42 -2.48 6.69
N TYR A 141 -36.60 -2.19 5.41
CA TYR A 141 -36.78 -0.80 4.97
C TYR A 141 -38.10 -0.28 5.55
N ALA A 142 -38.03 0.75 6.40
CA ALA A 142 -39.18 1.54 6.80
C ALA A 142 -38.76 3.00 6.97
N SER A 143 -39.02 3.83 5.96
CA SER A 143 -39.06 5.28 6.10
C SER A 143 -40.50 5.73 6.27
N PRO A 144 -40.86 6.45 7.35
CA PRO A 144 -41.97 7.37 7.34
C PRO A 144 -41.41 8.80 7.23
N SER A 145 -41.58 9.41 6.06
CA SER A 145 -41.41 10.86 5.91
C SER A 145 -42.59 11.57 6.57
N THR A 146 -42.33 12.49 7.49
CA THR A 146 -43.35 13.44 7.99
C THR A 146 -42.86 14.84 7.65
N PHE A 147 -43.58 15.53 6.75
CA PHE A 147 -43.45 16.97 6.55
C PHE A 147 -44.34 17.69 7.56
N HIS A 148 -43.80 18.71 8.21
CA HIS A 148 -44.49 19.63 9.13
C HIS A 148 -45.14 20.77 8.36
#